data_AF-A0A183B7K7-F1
#
_entry.id   AF-A0A183B7K7-F1
#
_cell.length_a   1.000
_cell.length_b   1.000
_cell.length_c   1.000
_cell.angle_alpha   90.00
_cell.angle_beta   90.00
_cell.angle_gamma   90.00
#
_symmetry.space_group_name_H-M   'P 1'
#
loop_
_entity.id
_entity.type
_entity.pdbx_description
1 polymer ?
#
loop_
_entity_poly.entity_id
_entity_poly.type
_entity_poly.pdbx_seq_one_letter_code
_entity_poly.pdbx_strand_id
1 'polypeptide(L)'
;MAEQDEGCGDKFQMRLGNIPARSTVTIILKYVSSLEAENLVDEKSNSRVTFTLPSVLNPRYTPGESRTQREFDPFAPCESLKPYSISFVGDINMPYRILEVSSLRDKFDIEWTSTDHRSAQVKISDFKPDHDLQMLIDMDQKLNSFAVCEWGDRQAKSIFSKDCIMAQFMPDFTDVSDEMETRTEVYFVIDRSGSMSGGNIARAAESLLLFLKSLPTGCRFQIIGFGSTHEALFPE
;
A
#
# COMPACT_ATOMS: atom_id res chain seq x y z
N MET A 1 -16.89 22.25 -10.54
CA MET A 1 -16.09 22.62 -9.36
C MET A 1 -15.53 21.33 -8.81
N ALA A 2 -14.22 21.16 -8.85
CA ALA A 2 -13.54 20.00 -8.27
C ALA A 2 -13.00 20.47 -6.92
N GLU A 3 -13.29 19.73 -5.86
CA GLU A 3 -12.93 20.07 -4.49
C GLU A 3 -12.34 18.82 -3.86
N GLN A 4 -11.15 18.97 -3.27
CA GLN A 4 -10.45 17.92 -2.56
C GLN A 4 -10.73 18.10 -1.08
N ASP A 5 -11.23 17.06 -0.41
CA ASP A 5 -11.47 17.08 1.03
C ASP A 5 -10.13 17.05 1.77
N GLU A 6 -9.78 18.12 2.48
CA GLU A 6 -8.55 18.23 3.26
C GLU A 6 -8.48 17.22 4.43
N GLY A 7 -9.61 16.66 4.86
CA GLY A 7 -9.70 15.63 5.89
C GLY A 7 -9.52 14.19 5.37
N CYS A 8 -9.41 13.99 4.05
CA CYS A 8 -9.38 12.66 3.43
C CYS A 8 -8.51 12.65 2.15
N GLY A 9 -7.18 12.64 2.30
CA GLY A 9 -6.23 12.78 1.18
C GLY A 9 -6.25 11.67 0.11
N ASP A 10 -6.93 10.56 0.34
CA ASP A 10 -7.05 9.40 -0.55
C ASP A 10 -8.40 9.30 -1.27
N LYS A 11 -9.37 10.19 -0.98
CA LYS A 11 -10.68 10.19 -1.64
C LYS A 11 -10.76 11.31 -2.67
N PHE A 12 -10.81 10.93 -3.94
CA PHE A 12 -11.18 11.84 -5.02
C PHE A 12 -12.68 11.75 -5.31
N GLN A 13 -13.40 12.87 -5.19
CA GLN A 13 -14.81 12.94 -5.53
C GLN A 13 -15.07 14.12 -6.50
N MET A 14 -15.78 13.84 -7.59
CA MET A 14 -16.16 14.86 -8.57
C MET A 14 -17.64 14.73 -8.93
N ARG A 15 -18.37 15.86 -8.91
CA ARG A 15 -19.77 15.94 -9.35
C ARG A 15 -19.84 16.59 -10.73
N LEU A 16 -20.36 15.86 -11.71
CA LEU A 16 -20.56 16.33 -13.08
C LEU A 16 -22.05 16.59 -13.31
N GLY A 17 -22.41 17.75 -13.88
CA GLY A 17 -23.78 18.15 -14.15
C GLY A 17 -23.97 18.63 -15.59
N ASN A 18 -25.22 18.75 -16.02
CA ASN A 18 -25.61 19.27 -17.34
C ASN A 18 -24.96 18.53 -18.54
N ILE A 19 -24.82 17.20 -18.45
CA ILE A 19 -24.29 16.37 -19.53
C ILE A 19 -25.40 16.18 -20.60
N PRO A 20 -25.19 16.62 -21.87
CA PRO A 20 -26.18 16.46 -22.92
C PRO A 20 -26.57 15.00 -23.17
N ALA A 21 -27.82 14.77 -23.61
CA ALA A 21 -28.27 13.43 -23.96
C ALA A 21 -27.39 12.84 -25.07
N ARG A 22 -27.04 11.54 -24.94
CA ARG A 22 -26.20 10.78 -25.88
C ARG A 22 -24.77 11.34 -26.06
N SER A 23 -24.27 12.10 -25.09
CA SER A 23 -22.87 12.51 -25.05
C SER A 23 -22.02 11.56 -24.21
N THR A 24 -20.75 11.45 -24.56
CA THR A 24 -19.75 10.69 -23.83
C THR A 24 -18.88 11.66 -23.04
N VAL A 25 -18.63 11.35 -21.77
CA VAL A 25 -17.71 12.12 -20.93
C VAL A 25 -16.50 11.26 -20.63
N THR A 26 -15.32 11.80 -20.91
CA THR A 26 -14.03 11.16 -20.59
C THR A 26 -13.41 11.89 -19.40
N ILE A 27 -13.11 11.15 -18.34
CA ILE A 27 -12.41 11.67 -17.16
C ILE A 27 -10.99 11.12 -17.18
N ILE A 28 -10.01 12.00 -17.08
CA ILE A 28 -8.59 11.63 -17.03
C ILE A 28 -8.04 12.05 -15.68
N LEU A 29 -7.62 11.07 -14.88
CA LEU A 29 -6.96 11.28 -13.60
C LEU A 29 -5.47 10.97 -13.78
N LYS A 30 -4.62 11.88 -13.33
CA LYS A 30 -3.16 11.71 -13.29
C LYS A 30 -2.70 11.92 -11.87
N TYR A 31 -1.99 10.94 -11.32
CA TYR A 31 -1.40 11.02 -9.99
C TYR A 31 -0.02 10.39 -10.02
N VAL A 32 0.77 10.71 -9.00
CA VAL A 32 2.11 10.16 -8.79
C VAL A 32 2.11 9.52 -7.41
N SER A 33 2.61 8.29 -7.33
CA SER A 33 2.74 7.54 -6.07
C SER A 33 4.11 6.88 -6.00
N SER A 34 4.64 6.74 -4.79
CA SER A 34 5.79 5.89 -4.54
C SER A 34 5.40 4.42 -4.65
N LEU A 35 6.28 3.59 -5.20
CA LEU A 35 6.16 2.14 -5.15
C LEU A 35 6.83 1.62 -3.89
N GLU A 36 6.22 0.61 -3.27
CA GLU A 36 6.83 -0.07 -2.13
C GLU A 36 7.87 -1.05 -2.64
N ALA A 37 9.09 -0.97 -2.11
CA ALA A 37 10.20 -1.79 -2.53
C ALA A 37 10.93 -2.35 -1.31
N GLU A 38 11.25 -3.63 -1.35
CA GLU A 38 11.90 -4.36 -0.26
C GLU A 38 13.02 -5.25 -0.79
N ASN A 39 14.07 -5.42 0.02
CA ASN A 39 15.08 -6.44 -0.21
C ASN A 39 14.65 -7.71 0.52
N LEU A 40 14.58 -8.82 -0.21
CA LEU A 40 14.18 -10.10 0.36
C LEU A 40 15.36 -10.70 1.14
N VAL A 41 15.05 -11.35 2.27
CA VAL A 41 16.03 -11.99 3.16
C VAL A 41 16.31 -13.45 2.73
N ASP A 42 15.96 -13.82 1.50
CA ASP A 42 16.16 -15.17 0.99
C ASP A 42 17.63 -15.41 0.59
N GLU A 43 18.06 -16.68 0.50
CA GLU A 43 19.42 -17.08 0.07
C GLU A 43 19.83 -16.51 -1.30
N LYS A 44 18.87 -16.04 -2.08
CA LYS A 44 19.08 -15.31 -3.34
C LYS A 44 18.92 -13.83 -3.02
N SER A 45 19.99 -13.06 -3.18
CA SER A 45 20.06 -11.60 -3.01
C SER A 45 19.10 -10.83 -3.93
N ASN A 46 17.80 -11.00 -3.75
CA ASN A 46 16.75 -10.49 -4.60
C ASN A 46 16.04 -9.31 -3.94
N SER A 47 15.31 -8.56 -4.75
CA SER A 47 14.43 -7.50 -4.27
C SER A 47 13.07 -7.59 -4.95
N ARG A 48 12.06 -7.04 -4.27
CA ARG A 48 10.67 -7.05 -4.71
C ARG A 48 10.12 -5.64 -4.71
N VAL A 49 9.40 -5.29 -5.77
CA VAL A 49 8.61 -4.06 -5.86
C VAL A 49 7.15 -4.42 -5.95
N THR A 50 6.33 -3.75 -5.15
CA THR A 50 4.88 -3.94 -5.12
C THR A 50 4.19 -2.69 -5.64
N PHE A 51 3.38 -2.87 -6.69
CA PHE A 51 2.41 -1.89 -7.15
C PHE A 51 1.02 -2.34 -6.73
N THR A 52 0.26 -1.44 -6.11
CA THR A 52 -1.12 -1.68 -5.71
C THR A 52 -2.00 -0.57 -6.26
N LEU A 53 -2.95 -0.93 -7.10
CA LEU A 53 -4.04 -0.06 -7.52
C LEU A 53 -5.31 -0.48 -6.76
N PRO A 54 -5.75 0.31 -5.77
CA PRO A 54 -6.96 -0.01 -5.01
C PRO A 54 -8.17 0.00 -5.94
N SER A 55 -8.92 -1.10 -5.96
CA SER A 55 -10.17 -1.22 -6.72
C SER A 55 -11.40 -1.09 -5.81
N VAL A 56 -11.20 -1.32 -4.51
CA VAL A 56 -12.28 -1.39 -3.53
C VAL A 56 -12.69 0.00 -3.05
N LEU A 57 -13.78 0.50 -3.64
CA LEU A 57 -14.52 1.70 -3.21
C LEU A 57 -15.40 1.42 -1.97
N ASN A 58 -14.87 0.74 -0.95
CA ASN A 58 -15.67 0.45 0.26
C ASN A 58 -15.80 1.69 1.15
N PRO A 59 -16.97 1.94 1.77
CA PRO A 59 -17.09 2.96 2.79
C PRO A 59 -16.15 2.63 3.96
N ARG A 60 -15.39 3.64 4.42
CA ARG A 60 -14.49 3.51 5.57
C ARG A 60 -15.27 3.12 6.83
N TYR A 61 -14.64 2.29 7.68
CA TYR A 61 -15.16 1.98 9.00
C TYR A 61 -15.43 3.27 9.77
N THR A 62 -16.70 3.48 10.12
CA THR A 62 -17.13 4.61 10.94
C THR A 62 -17.65 4.02 12.24
N PRO A 63 -16.94 4.18 13.38
CA PRO A 63 -17.43 3.73 14.68
C PRO A 63 -18.79 4.39 14.96
N GLY A 64 -19.73 3.65 15.55
CA GLY A 64 -21.13 4.07 15.70
C GLY A 64 -21.38 5.38 16.47
N GLU A 65 -20.38 5.90 17.19
CA GLU A 65 -20.52 7.05 18.08
C GLU A 65 -19.95 8.38 17.52
N SER A 66 -19.21 8.35 16.42
CA SER A 66 -18.61 9.56 15.81
C SER A 66 -19.29 9.96 14.51
N ARG A 67 -20.60 10.24 14.60
CA ARG A 67 -21.30 11.05 13.59
C ARG A 67 -20.97 12.53 13.77
N THR A 68 -19.71 12.90 13.61
CA THR A 68 -19.44 14.25 13.10
C THR A 68 -20.00 14.27 11.68
N GLN A 69 -20.94 15.19 11.41
CA GLN A 69 -21.30 15.54 10.03
C GLN A 69 -20.01 16.01 9.35
N ARG A 70 -19.31 15.10 8.67
CA ARG A 70 -18.29 15.48 7.70
C ARG A 70 -19.05 16.03 6.51
N GLU A 71 -18.53 17.08 5.87
CA GLU A 71 -19.14 17.71 4.68
C GLU A 71 -19.43 16.73 3.53
N PHE A 72 -18.78 15.56 3.56
CA PHE A 72 -18.97 14.47 2.63
C PHE A 72 -19.46 13.21 3.36
N ASP A 73 -20.70 12.82 3.10
CA ASP A 73 -21.28 11.55 3.58
C ASP A 73 -20.39 10.34 3.21
N PRO A 74 -20.38 9.28 4.05
CA PRO A 74 -19.82 7.99 3.65
C PRO A 74 -20.46 7.54 2.34
N PHE A 75 -19.68 6.91 1.47
CA PHE A 75 -20.18 6.33 0.21
C PHE A 75 -21.42 5.49 0.52
N ALA A 76 -22.60 5.97 0.12
CA ALA A 76 -23.78 5.12 0.10
C ALA A 76 -23.45 3.95 -0.84
N PRO A 77 -23.60 2.69 -0.42
CA PRO A 77 -23.39 1.55 -1.31
C PRO A 77 -24.27 1.77 -2.53
N CYS A 78 -23.62 1.94 -3.70
CA CYS A 78 -24.33 2.17 -4.94
C CYS A 78 -25.06 0.86 -5.29
N GLU A 79 -26.35 0.77 -4.98
CA GLU A 79 -27.18 -0.43 -5.16
C GLU A 79 -27.33 -0.88 -6.63
N SER A 80 -26.66 -0.22 -7.59
CA SER A 80 -26.68 -0.60 -9.00
C SER A 80 -25.44 -0.12 -9.78
N LEU A 81 -24.25 -0.57 -9.40
CA LEU A 81 -23.09 -0.50 -10.29
C LEU A 81 -23.40 -1.25 -11.59
N LYS A 82 -23.63 -0.51 -12.67
CA LYS A 82 -23.74 -1.08 -14.02
C LYS A 82 -22.43 -1.81 -14.35
N PRO A 83 -22.48 -2.93 -15.09
CA PRO A 83 -21.27 -3.64 -15.48
C PRO A 83 -20.33 -2.69 -16.24
N TYR A 84 -19.09 -2.64 -15.79
CA TYR A 84 -18.01 -1.87 -16.39
C TYR A 84 -16.82 -2.80 -16.60
N SER A 85 -16.00 -2.49 -17.61
CA SER A 85 -14.76 -3.20 -17.89
C SER A 85 -13.57 -2.34 -17.48
N ILE A 86 -12.57 -2.95 -16.86
CA ILE A 86 -11.27 -2.31 -16.60
C ILE A 86 -10.22 -2.97 -17.48
N SER A 87 -9.47 -2.15 -18.19
CA SER A 87 -8.22 -2.55 -18.84
C SER A 87 -7.05 -1.84 -18.17
N PHE A 88 -6.00 -2.59 -17.85
CA PHE A 88 -4.77 -2.05 -17.28
C PHE A 88 -3.62 -2.23 -18.28
N VAL A 89 -2.83 -1.18 -18.45
CA VAL A 89 -1.57 -1.23 -19.19
C VAL A 89 -0.53 -0.48 -18.36
N GLY A 90 0.61 -1.13 -18.12
CA GLY A 90 1.74 -0.56 -17.41
C GLY A 90 3.04 -0.76 -18.17
N ASP A 91 3.85 0.28 -18.26
CA ASP A 91 5.21 0.19 -18.76
C ASP A 91 6.16 0.14 -17.55
N ILE A 92 6.85 -0.97 -17.39
CA ILE A 92 7.76 -1.24 -16.28
C ILE A 92 9.17 -0.93 -16.73
N ASN A 93 9.92 -0.20 -15.91
CA ASN A 93 11.34 0.01 -16.10
C ASN A 93 12.06 -0.10 -14.75
N MET A 94 12.93 -1.10 -14.61
CA MET A 94 13.61 -1.42 -13.36
C MET A 94 15.14 -1.27 -13.47
N PRO A 95 15.82 -0.96 -12.34
CA PRO A 95 17.28 -0.83 -12.33
C PRO A 95 18.00 -2.18 -12.56
N TYR A 96 17.37 -3.27 -12.17
CA TYR A 96 17.90 -4.63 -12.23
C TYR A 96 17.05 -5.53 -13.14
N ARG A 97 17.56 -6.73 -13.44
CA ARG A 97 16.87 -7.65 -14.34
C ARG A 97 15.65 -8.21 -13.61
N ILE A 98 14.50 -8.12 -14.27
CA ILE A 98 13.24 -8.65 -13.74
C ILE A 98 13.26 -10.17 -13.91
N LEU A 99 13.11 -10.88 -12.79
CA LEU A 99 12.98 -12.33 -12.73
C LEU A 99 11.55 -12.76 -13.04
N GLU A 100 10.58 -12.11 -12.41
CA GLU A 100 9.17 -12.44 -12.51
C GLU A 100 8.30 -11.20 -12.30
N VAL A 101 7.19 -11.13 -13.04
CA VAL A 101 6.09 -10.21 -12.73
C VAL A 101 4.86 -11.06 -12.45
N SER A 102 4.31 -10.96 -11.25
CA SER A 102 3.23 -11.83 -10.78
C SER A 102 2.13 -11.06 -10.04
N SER A 103 0.99 -11.70 -9.86
CA SER A 103 -0.09 -11.29 -8.96
C SER A 103 -0.60 -12.53 -8.22
N LEU A 104 -1.13 -12.33 -7.02
CA LEU A 104 -1.75 -13.40 -6.24
C LEU A 104 -3.07 -13.89 -6.85
N ARG A 105 -3.74 -13.04 -7.63
CA ARG A 105 -5.12 -13.29 -8.11
C ARG A 105 -5.30 -13.08 -9.61
N ASP A 106 -4.44 -12.27 -10.22
CA ASP A 106 -4.54 -11.90 -11.63
C ASP A 106 -3.42 -12.52 -12.46
N LYS A 107 -3.63 -12.54 -13.78
CA LYS A 107 -2.60 -12.92 -14.76
C LYS A 107 -2.29 -11.73 -15.65
N PHE A 108 -1.02 -11.39 -15.75
CA PHE A 108 -0.53 -10.35 -16.65
C PHE A 108 -0.04 -10.97 -17.96
N ASP A 109 -0.40 -10.35 -19.08
CA ASP A 109 0.27 -10.56 -20.34
C ASP A 109 1.51 -9.66 -20.37
N ILE A 110 2.70 -10.27 -20.47
CA ILE A 110 3.99 -9.57 -20.37
C ILE A 110 4.68 -9.58 -21.74
N GLU A 111 4.97 -8.40 -22.26
CA GLU A 111 5.74 -8.19 -23.48
C GLU A 111 7.06 -7.49 -23.12
N TRP A 112 8.18 -8.22 -23.21
CA TRP A 112 9.51 -7.66 -22.94
C TRP A 112 9.91 -6.66 -24.02
N THR A 113 10.20 -5.43 -23.62
CA THR A 113 10.63 -4.36 -24.53
C THR A 113 12.16 -4.30 -24.67
N SER A 114 12.89 -4.85 -23.69
CA SER A 114 14.34 -4.86 -23.66
C SER A 114 14.93 -6.27 -23.66
N THR A 115 16.08 -6.44 -24.30
CA THR A 115 16.82 -7.73 -24.35
C THR A 115 17.43 -8.12 -23.01
N ASP A 116 17.72 -7.14 -22.15
CA ASP A 116 18.25 -7.36 -20.80
C ASP A 116 17.17 -7.72 -19.76
N HIS A 117 15.89 -7.70 -20.15
CA HIS A 117 14.72 -7.91 -19.31
C HIS A 117 14.62 -6.91 -18.14
N ARG A 118 15.04 -5.65 -18.34
CA ARG A 118 14.82 -4.55 -17.38
C ARG A 118 13.54 -3.75 -17.65
N SER A 119 13.02 -3.84 -18.87
CA SER A 119 11.82 -3.14 -19.29
C SER A 119 10.81 -4.09 -19.92
N ALA A 120 9.56 -3.96 -19.52
CA ALA A 120 8.45 -4.78 -20.00
C ALA A 120 7.16 -3.97 -20.02
N GLN A 121 6.29 -4.28 -20.97
CA GLN A 121 4.91 -3.83 -20.96
C GLN A 121 4.02 -4.93 -20.40
N VAL A 122 3.16 -4.56 -19.46
CA VAL A 122 2.19 -5.47 -18.82
C VAL A 122 0.78 -5.05 -19.15
N LYS A 123 -0.07 -6.02 -19.48
CA LYS A 123 -1.47 -5.79 -19.84
C LYS A 123 -2.39 -6.72 -19.08
N ILE A 124 -3.55 -6.20 -18.69
CA ILE A 124 -4.72 -6.98 -18.27
C ILE A 124 -5.93 -6.45 -19.03
N SER A 125 -6.63 -7.34 -19.74
CA SER A 125 -7.81 -7.00 -20.55
C SER A 125 -9.14 -7.36 -19.90
N ASP A 126 -9.16 -8.30 -18.93
CA ASP A 126 -10.38 -8.80 -18.29
C ASP A 126 -10.23 -8.80 -16.75
N PHE A 127 -9.93 -7.62 -16.19
CA PHE A 127 -9.78 -7.48 -14.73
C PHE A 127 -11.15 -7.48 -14.04
N LYS A 128 -11.28 -8.30 -12.99
CA LYS A 128 -12.46 -8.32 -12.13
C LYS A 128 -12.21 -7.43 -10.91
N PRO A 129 -12.93 -6.30 -10.75
CA PRO A 129 -12.74 -5.37 -9.65
C PRO A 129 -13.43 -5.83 -8.36
N ASP A 130 -13.19 -7.07 -7.94
CA ASP A 130 -13.62 -7.61 -6.65
C ASP A 130 -12.51 -7.61 -5.59
N HIS A 131 -11.29 -7.20 -5.98
CA HIS A 131 -10.11 -7.06 -5.13
C HIS A 131 -9.14 -6.03 -5.73
N ASP A 132 -8.20 -5.51 -4.95
CA ASP A 132 -7.22 -4.55 -5.44
C ASP A 132 -6.29 -5.18 -6.48
N LEU A 133 -5.96 -4.43 -7.54
CA LEU A 133 -5.03 -4.89 -8.54
C LEU A 133 -3.61 -4.77 -7.98
N GLN A 134 -3.00 -5.89 -7.63
CA GLN A 134 -1.65 -5.96 -7.09
C GLN A 134 -0.69 -6.59 -8.11
N MET A 135 0.46 -5.96 -8.31
CA MET A 135 1.53 -6.45 -9.16
C MET A 135 2.83 -6.52 -8.35
N LEU A 136 3.42 -7.70 -8.31
CA LEU A 136 4.70 -7.99 -7.68
C LEU A 136 5.76 -8.12 -8.76
N ILE A 137 6.88 -7.44 -8.59
CA ILE A 137 7.99 -7.43 -9.53
C ILE A 137 9.24 -7.88 -8.79
N ASP A 138 9.72 -9.07 -9.10
CA ASP A 138 10.91 -9.67 -8.50
C ASP A 138 12.15 -9.39 -9.35
N MET A 139 13.23 -9.00 -8.69
CA MET A 139 14.50 -8.63 -9.31
C MET A 139 15.65 -9.52 -8.81
N ASP A 140 16.66 -9.66 -9.66
CA ASP A 140 17.81 -10.56 -9.44
C ASP A 140 18.89 -10.02 -8.48
N GLN A 141 18.74 -8.78 -8.01
CA GLN A 141 19.69 -8.10 -7.14
C GLN A 141 18.96 -7.31 -6.04
N LYS A 142 19.63 -7.10 -4.90
CA LYS A 142 19.16 -6.18 -3.85
C LYS A 142 19.22 -4.73 -4.35
N LEU A 143 18.20 -3.95 -3.98
CA LEU A 143 18.19 -2.50 -4.12
C LEU A 143 19.20 -1.86 -3.18
N ASN A 144 19.98 -0.93 -3.72
CA ASN A 144 20.97 -0.16 -2.98
C ASN A 144 20.46 1.25 -2.72
N SER A 145 21.02 1.90 -1.69
CA SER A 145 20.80 3.33 -1.47
C SER A 145 21.33 4.14 -2.65
N PHE A 146 20.53 5.09 -3.14
CA PHE A 146 20.96 5.98 -4.23
C PHE A 146 20.39 7.38 -4.06
N ALA A 147 20.98 8.33 -4.76
CA ALA A 147 20.43 9.68 -4.90
C ALA A 147 20.45 10.11 -6.37
N VAL A 148 19.36 10.72 -6.81
CA VAL A 148 19.22 11.32 -8.15
C VAL A 148 19.01 12.81 -7.98
N CYS A 149 19.71 13.61 -8.79
CA CYS A 149 19.55 15.04 -8.85
C CYS A 149 18.96 15.42 -10.22
N GLU A 150 17.87 16.18 -10.20
CA GLU A 150 17.26 16.77 -11.39
C GLU A 150 17.40 18.29 -11.31
N TRP A 151 17.96 18.86 -12.37
CA TRP A 151 18.18 20.31 -12.46
C TRP A 151 16.90 21.00 -12.91
N GLY A 152 16.56 22.10 -12.23
CA GLY A 152 15.40 22.90 -12.58
C GLY A 152 15.57 23.59 -13.93
N ASP A 153 14.47 23.75 -14.67
CA ASP A 153 14.46 24.54 -15.89
C ASP A 153 14.64 26.02 -15.54
N ARG A 154 15.78 26.59 -15.93
CA ARG A 154 16.14 27.98 -15.67
C ARG A 154 15.18 28.98 -16.34
N GLN A 155 14.38 28.55 -17.33
CA GLN A 155 13.37 29.39 -17.98
C GLN A 155 12.01 29.34 -17.29
N ALA A 156 11.75 28.33 -16.46
CA ALA A 156 10.51 28.22 -15.71
C ALA A 156 10.43 29.27 -14.60
N LYS A 157 9.21 29.76 -14.33
CA LYS A 157 8.94 30.71 -13.23
C LYS A 157 8.23 30.07 -12.03
N SER A 158 8.07 28.75 -12.04
CA SER A 158 7.35 28.00 -11.00
C SER A 158 8.31 27.09 -10.22
N ILE A 159 7.77 26.14 -9.46
CA ILE A 159 8.55 25.09 -8.78
C ILE A 159 9.47 24.30 -9.72
N PHE A 160 9.19 24.28 -11.03
CA PHE A 160 10.01 23.61 -12.04
C PHE A 160 11.39 24.27 -12.26
N SER A 161 11.62 25.48 -11.76
CA SER A 161 12.93 26.13 -11.82
C SER A 161 13.88 25.73 -10.69
N LYS A 162 13.40 24.93 -9.73
CA LYS A 162 14.16 24.49 -8.57
C LYS A 162 14.87 23.18 -8.87
N ASP A 163 16.12 23.10 -8.44
CA ASP A 163 16.88 21.86 -8.46
C ASP A 163 16.31 20.92 -7.37
N CYS A 164 16.12 19.64 -7.72
CA CYS A 164 15.49 18.65 -6.85
C CYS A 164 16.41 17.46 -6.67
N ILE A 165 16.53 16.96 -5.43
CA ILE A 165 17.27 15.73 -5.12
C ILE A 165 16.30 14.73 -4.50
N MET A 166 16.25 13.52 -5.07
CA MET A 166 15.60 12.37 -4.45
C MET A 166 16.68 11.45 -3.91
N ALA A 167 16.62 11.13 -2.62
CA ALA A 167 17.48 10.13 -2.01
C ALA A 167 16.63 8.97 -1.51
N GLN A 168 16.98 7.75 -1.89
CA GLN A 168 16.40 6.51 -1.38
C GLN A 168 17.45 5.80 -0.52
N PHE A 169 17.09 5.48 0.71
CA PHE A 169 17.96 4.78 1.64
C PHE A 169 17.47 3.35 1.83
N MET A 170 18.28 2.39 1.38
CA MET A 170 18.11 0.95 1.54
C MET A 170 19.41 0.40 2.15
N PRO A 171 19.63 0.58 3.47
CA PRO A 171 20.78 0.00 4.16
C PRO A 171 20.68 -1.54 4.19
N ASP A 172 21.81 -2.22 3.95
CA ASP A 172 21.90 -3.68 4.14
C ASP A 172 22.41 -3.96 5.55
N PHE A 173 21.59 -4.64 6.36
CA PHE A 173 21.90 -4.95 7.75
C PHE A 173 22.28 -6.42 7.96
N THR A 174 22.50 -7.19 6.89
CA THR A 174 22.89 -8.61 7.00
C THR A 174 24.16 -8.83 7.79
N ASP A 175 25.08 -7.85 7.80
CA ASP A 175 26.34 -7.95 8.55
C ASP A 175 26.20 -7.59 10.04
N VAL A 176 25.01 -7.13 10.47
CA VAL A 176 24.74 -6.62 11.82
C VAL A 176 23.64 -7.44 12.54
N SER A 177 22.97 -8.36 11.83
CA SER A 177 21.77 -9.05 12.31
C SER A 177 22.01 -9.98 13.51
N ASP A 178 23.16 -10.66 13.59
CA ASP A 178 23.42 -11.66 14.63
C ASP A 178 23.38 -11.08 16.06
N GLU A 179 23.75 -9.82 16.26
CA GLU A 179 23.73 -9.17 17.58
C GLU A 179 22.41 -8.41 17.86
N MET A 180 21.77 -7.86 16.82
CA MET A 180 20.58 -7.00 16.97
C MET A 180 19.27 -7.78 17.11
N GLU A 181 19.13 -8.95 16.48
CA GLU A 181 17.92 -9.79 16.59
C GLU A 181 17.64 -10.22 18.04
N THR A 182 18.69 -10.27 18.88
CA THR A 182 18.59 -10.70 20.29
C THR A 182 18.09 -9.62 21.26
N ARG A 183 17.86 -8.37 20.82
CA ARG A 183 17.49 -7.23 21.70
C ARG A 183 16.19 -6.53 21.33
N THR A 184 15.24 -7.25 20.73
CA THR A 184 13.91 -6.69 20.44
C THR A 184 12.96 -6.95 21.60
N GLU A 185 12.32 -5.90 22.12
CA GLU A 185 11.22 -5.98 23.09
C GLU A 185 9.91 -5.55 22.43
N VAL A 186 8.89 -6.41 22.45
CA VAL A 186 7.59 -6.17 21.77
C VAL A 186 6.47 -6.01 22.79
N TYR A 187 5.72 -4.91 22.69
CA TYR A 187 4.56 -4.64 23.56
C TYR A 187 3.26 -4.81 22.78
N PHE A 188 2.45 -5.81 23.17
CA PHE A 188 1.12 -6.03 22.64
C PHE A 188 0.10 -5.29 23.50
N VAL A 189 -0.50 -4.22 22.96
CA VAL A 189 -1.51 -3.44 23.66
C VAL A 189 -2.90 -3.83 23.14
N ILE A 190 -3.73 -4.45 24.00
CA ILE A 190 -4.98 -5.11 23.62
C ILE A 190 -6.18 -4.41 24.26
N ASP A 191 -7.14 -3.98 23.45
CA ASP A 191 -8.41 -3.43 23.93
C ASP A 191 -9.31 -4.55 24.50
N ARG A 192 -9.80 -4.34 25.72
CA ARG A 192 -10.73 -5.20 26.46
C ARG A 192 -12.04 -4.47 26.80
N SER A 193 -12.34 -3.35 26.13
CA SER A 193 -13.56 -2.58 26.31
C SER A 193 -14.82 -3.40 25.95
N GLY A 194 -16.00 -2.90 26.35
CA GLY A 194 -17.26 -3.63 26.17
C GLY A 194 -17.59 -3.99 24.71
N SER A 195 -17.11 -3.19 23.75
CA SER A 195 -17.30 -3.44 22.30
C SER A 195 -16.50 -4.65 21.78
N MET A 196 -15.48 -5.08 22.53
CA MET A 196 -14.66 -6.24 22.21
C MET A 196 -15.30 -7.55 22.67
N SER A 197 -16.42 -7.50 23.41
CA SER A 197 -17.09 -8.69 23.93
C SER A 197 -17.51 -9.69 22.83
N GLY A 198 -17.53 -10.98 23.17
CA GLY A 198 -17.92 -12.04 22.26
C GLY A 198 -16.83 -12.39 21.23
N GLY A 199 -17.18 -12.37 19.94
CA GLY A 199 -16.30 -12.85 18.87
C GLY A 199 -15.05 -12.00 18.63
N ASN A 200 -15.10 -10.70 18.95
CA ASN A 200 -13.98 -9.79 18.70
C ASN A 200 -12.78 -10.11 19.59
N ILE A 201 -12.99 -10.28 20.91
CA ILE A 201 -11.92 -10.65 21.84
C ILE A 201 -11.38 -12.06 21.57
N ALA A 202 -12.23 -13.00 21.13
CA ALA A 202 -11.78 -14.34 20.74
C ALA A 202 -10.82 -14.29 19.55
N ARG A 203 -11.16 -13.53 18.50
CA ARG A 203 -10.28 -13.31 17.33
C ARG A 203 -8.99 -12.58 17.70
N ALA A 204 -9.07 -11.60 18.58
CA ALA A 204 -7.89 -10.90 19.09
C ALA A 204 -6.94 -11.85 19.83
N ALA A 205 -7.48 -12.77 20.65
CA ALA A 205 -6.69 -13.79 21.34
C ALA A 205 -6.05 -14.80 20.38
N GLU A 206 -6.78 -15.27 19.36
CA GLU A 206 -6.24 -16.16 18.33
C GLU A 206 -5.12 -15.50 17.53
N SER A 207 -5.30 -14.23 17.16
CA SER A 207 -4.28 -13.45 16.44
C SER A 207 -3.04 -13.21 17.31
N LEU A 208 -3.24 -12.85 18.59
CA LEU A 208 -2.14 -12.69 19.55
C LEU A 208 -1.34 -13.99 19.70
N LEU A 209 -2.01 -15.13 19.78
CA LEU A 209 -1.35 -16.43 19.85
C LEU A 209 -0.48 -16.71 18.61
N LEU A 210 -0.95 -16.34 17.43
CA LEU A 210 -0.18 -16.47 16.18
C LEU A 210 1.08 -15.58 16.23
N PHE A 211 0.93 -14.31 16.66
CA PHE A 211 2.06 -13.40 16.79
C PHE A 211 3.11 -13.91 17.76
N LEU A 212 2.69 -14.38 18.95
CA LEU A 212 3.61 -14.93 19.95
C LEU A 212 4.39 -16.14 19.42
N LYS A 213 3.77 -16.98 18.59
CA LYS A 213 4.44 -18.12 17.94
C LYS A 213 5.43 -17.71 16.85
N SER A 214 5.28 -16.52 16.28
CA SER A 214 6.16 -15.97 15.25
C SER A 214 7.33 -15.14 15.80
N LEU A 215 7.36 -14.86 17.11
CA LEU A 215 8.45 -14.07 17.70
C LEU A 215 9.79 -14.80 17.58
N PRO A 216 10.87 -14.10 17.18
CA PRO A 216 12.22 -14.67 17.16
C PRO A 216 12.68 -15.16 18.53
N THR A 217 13.59 -16.14 18.54
CA THR A 217 14.16 -16.66 19.79
C THR A 217 15.00 -15.57 20.46
N GLY A 218 14.81 -15.35 21.76
CA GLY A 218 15.52 -14.31 22.52
C GLY A 218 14.81 -12.95 22.56
N CYS A 219 13.71 -12.78 21.83
CA CYS A 219 12.83 -11.62 21.93
C CYS A 219 12.10 -11.60 23.28
N ARG A 220 12.01 -10.41 23.91
CA ARG A 220 11.16 -10.19 25.08
C ARG A 220 9.82 -9.63 24.61
N PHE A 221 8.75 -9.96 25.32
CA PHE A 221 7.45 -9.37 25.04
C PHE A 221 6.67 -9.07 26.30
N GLN A 222 5.72 -8.13 26.19
CA GLN A 222 4.77 -7.77 27.22
C GLN A 222 3.38 -7.67 26.60
N ILE A 223 2.34 -8.01 27.36
CA ILE A 223 0.95 -7.87 26.92
C ILE A 223 0.24 -6.95 27.91
N ILE A 224 -0.33 -5.85 27.40
CA ILE A 224 -1.03 -4.84 28.18
C ILE A 224 -2.49 -4.81 27.73
N GLY A 225 -3.38 -5.30 28.58
CA GLY A 225 -4.82 -5.23 28.34
C GLY A 225 -5.40 -3.92 28.88
N PHE A 226 -6.00 -3.09 28.04
CA PHE A 226 -6.60 -1.80 28.43
C PHE A 226 -8.12 -1.77 28.20
N GLY A 227 -8.81 -0.85 28.86
CA GLY A 227 -10.26 -0.67 28.82
C GLY A 227 -10.64 0.45 29.78
N SER A 228 -11.56 0.19 30.73
CA SER A 228 -11.76 1.11 31.86
C SER A 228 -10.57 1.15 32.83
N THR A 229 -9.78 0.06 32.88
CA THR A 229 -8.51 -0.05 33.60
C THR A 229 -7.46 -0.68 32.68
N HIS A 230 -6.19 -0.62 33.07
CA HIS A 230 -5.11 -1.30 32.35
C HIS A 230 -4.44 -2.34 33.25
N GLU A 231 -3.90 -3.39 32.64
CA GLU A 231 -3.22 -4.48 33.32
C GLU A 231 -2.13 -5.05 32.41
N ALA A 232 -0.93 -5.19 32.94
CA ALA A 232 0.18 -5.85 32.26
C ALA A 232 0.20 -7.33 32.66
N LEU A 233 0.50 -8.21 31.71
CA LEU A 233 0.59 -9.65 31.95
C LEU A 233 1.78 -10.00 32.86
N PHE A 234 2.91 -9.34 32.65
CA PHE A 234 4.09 -9.46 33.50
C PHE A 234 4.24 -8.21 34.39
N PRO A 235 4.68 -8.35 35.64
CA PRO A 235 4.79 -7.25 36.61
C PRO A 235 6.05 -6.36 36.44
N GLU A 236 6.92 -6.68 35.48
CA GLU A 236 8.14 -5.92 35.15
C GLU A 236 7.89 -4.88 34.04
#